data_AF-A0A2H0Q0H2-F1
#
_entry.id   AF-A0A2H0Q0H2-F1
#
_cell.length_a   1.000
_cell.length_b   1.000
_cell.length_c   1.000
_cell.angle_alpha   90.00
_cell.angle_beta   90.00
_cell.angle_gamma   90.00
#
_symmetry.space_group_name_H-M   'P 1'
#
loop_
_entity.id
_entity.type
_entity.pdbx_description
1 polymer ?
#
loop_
_entity_poly.entity_id
_entity_poly.type
_entity_poly.pdbx_seq_one_letter_code
_entity_poly.pdbx_strand_id
1 'polypeptide(L)'
;MNQNKSGSLYYLLILVVFAAIFIVAGISFLQTNGKSAKKSPSEDLSNDNQQTQNENDRTSELSADQQFYALGVKDFENKEYEKTVSDLAQAIASNPSVINYYTLKSEAEVLLGRKDDAKATLEAGLKIDPDNELLNSKLNSLISNFDDKN
;
A
#
# COMPACT_ATOMS: atom_id res chain seq x y z
N MET A 1 -28.10 -34.80 49.31
CA MET A 1 -26.74 -34.27 49.04
C MET A 1 -26.44 -34.48 47.57
N ASN A 2 -26.08 -33.54 46.71
CA ASN A 2 -25.47 -32.23 46.87
C ASN A 2 -25.69 -31.48 45.53
N GLN A 3 -26.62 -30.51 45.49
CA GLN A 3 -27.03 -29.77 44.28
C GLN A 3 -26.15 -28.53 43.97
N ASN A 4 -24.95 -28.41 44.56
CA ASN A 4 -24.11 -27.20 44.46
C ASN A 4 -22.94 -27.29 43.46
N LYS A 5 -22.96 -28.18 42.47
CA LYS A 5 -21.87 -28.26 41.47
C LYS A 5 -22.08 -27.37 40.23
N SER A 6 -23.34 -27.02 39.91
CA SER A 6 -23.65 -26.27 38.69
C SER A 6 -23.31 -24.78 38.77
N GLY A 7 -23.32 -24.19 39.98
CA GLY A 7 -22.97 -22.78 40.17
C GLY A 7 -21.47 -22.49 40.02
N SER A 8 -20.61 -23.41 40.48
CA SER A 8 -19.14 -23.24 40.43
C SER A 8 -18.60 -23.16 39.00
N LEU A 9 -19.19 -23.93 38.08
CA LEU A 9 -18.80 -23.93 36.67
C LEU A 9 -19.16 -22.61 35.96
N TYR A 10 -20.25 -21.96 36.38
CA TYR A 10 -20.69 -20.68 35.83
C TYR A 10 -19.77 -19.53 36.25
N TYR A 11 -19.31 -19.51 37.51
CA TYR A 11 -18.33 -18.53 37.98
C TYR A 11 -16.96 -18.69 37.27
N LEU A 12 -16.55 -19.94 37.00
CA LEU A 12 -15.29 -20.20 36.30
C LEU A 12 -15.33 -19.72 34.84
N LEU A 13 -16.46 -19.90 34.14
CA LEU A 13 -16.64 -19.38 32.78
C LEU A 13 -16.66 -17.84 32.75
N ILE A 14 -17.35 -17.19 33.69
CA ILE A 14 -17.39 -15.72 33.78
C ILE A 14 -15.99 -15.14 34.04
N LEU A 15 -15.21 -15.73 34.94
CA LEU A 15 -13.88 -15.25 35.29
C LEU A 15 -12.92 -15.28 34.10
N VAL A 16 -12.98 -16.32 33.27
CA VAL A 16 -12.15 -16.43 32.04
C VAL A 16 -12.52 -15.37 31.01
N VAL A 17 -13.81 -15.08 30.83
CA VAL A 17 -14.27 -14.04 29.89
C VAL A 17 -13.84 -12.65 30.35
N PHE A 18 -13.94 -12.33 31.64
CA PHE A 18 -13.47 -11.05 32.17
C PHE A 18 -11.94 -10.89 32.05
N ALA A 19 -11.15 -11.94 32.34
CA ALA A 19 -9.70 -11.87 32.20
C ALA A 19 -9.24 -11.57 30.75
N ALA A 20 -9.94 -12.11 29.74
CA ALA A 20 -9.64 -11.83 28.34
C ALA A 20 -9.93 -10.37 27.93
N ILE A 21 -10.96 -9.75 28.50
CA ILE A 21 -11.33 -8.36 28.21
C ILE A 21 -10.30 -7.37 28.76
N PHE A 22 -9.72 -7.63 29.94
CA PHE A 22 -8.71 -6.75 30.55
C PHE A 22 -7.36 -6.76 29.79
N ILE A 23 -7.01 -7.84 29.09
CA ILE A 23 -5.79 -7.91 28.27
C ILE A 23 -5.91 -6.98 27.05
N VAL A 24 -7.08 -6.93 26.40
CA VAL A 24 -7.30 -6.10 25.20
C VAL A 24 -7.32 -4.60 25.54
N ALA A 25 -7.88 -4.22 26.69
CA ALA A 25 -7.92 -2.82 27.13
C ALA A 25 -6.54 -2.28 27.57
N GLY A 26 -5.65 -3.14 28.08
CA GLY A 26 -4.30 -2.74 28.50
C GLY A 26 -3.36 -2.38 27.33
N ILE A 27 -3.56 -3.00 26.16
CA ILE A 27 -2.71 -2.77 24.97
C ILE A 27 -3.03 -1.42 24.30
N SER A 28 -4.28 -0.96 24.40
CA SER A 28 -4.72 0.31 23.77
C SER A 28 -4.20 1.58 24.47
N PHE A 29 -3.67 1.48 25.69
CA PHE A 29 -3.26 2.64 26.49
C PHE A 29 -1.79 3.07 26.27
N LEU A 30 -0.99 2.32 25.52
CA LEU A 30 0.45 2.56 25.39
C LEU A 30 0.89 3.32 24.12
N GLN A 31 -0.03 3.80 23.26
CA GLN A 31 0.33 4.46 22.00
C GLN A 31 0.11 6.00 21.95
N THR A 32 -0.13 6.66 23.07
CA THR A 32 -0.23 8.12 23.09
C THR A 32 0.75 8.75 24.06
N ASN A 33 1.99 9.00 23.62
CA ASN A 33 2.74 10.19 24.01
C ASN A 33 4.08 10.30 23.27
N GLY A 34 4.28 11.39 22.54
CA GLY A 34 5.62 11.82 22.13
C GLY A 34 5.76 12.45 20.74
N LYS A 35 4.92 13.44 20.38
CA LYS A 35 5.29 14.37 19.30
C LYS A 35 6.20 15.48 19.83
N SER A 36 7.23 15.78 19.03
CA SER A 36 7.90 17.09 18.84
C SER A 36 9.29 17.29 19.46
N ALA A 37 10.32 17.25 18.61
CA ALA A 37 11.36 18.28 18.55
C ALA A 37 11.95 18.35 17.13
N LYS A 38 11.90 19.53 16.53
CA LYS A 38 12.33 19.89 15.18
C LYS A 38 13.69 20.60 15.27
N LYS A 39 14.67 20.30 14.39
CA LYS A 39 15.35 21.24 13.45
C LYS A 39 16.85 20.93 13.12
N SER A 40 17.04 20.47 11.86
CA SER A 40 18.07 20.84 10.83
C SER A 40 19.56 20.50 11.02
N PRO A 41 20.40 20.53 9.95
CA PRO A 41 20.14 20.30 8.50
C PRO A 41 21.23 19.45 7.79
N SER A 42 20.88 18.30 7.21
CA SER A 42 21.43 17.73 5.96
C SER A 42 20.92 16.29 5.84
N GLU A 43 20.23 15.99 4.71
CA GLU A 43 19.85 14.65 4.24
C GLU A 43 18.96 13.80 5.17
N ASP A 44 17.62 13.92 5.08
CA ASP A 44 16.67 12.78 5.15
C ASP A 44 15.16 13.16 5.01
N LEU A 45 14.38 12.23 4.41
CA LEU A 45 12.94 11.86 4.60
C LEU A 45 11.83 12.94 4.55
N SER A 46 10.71 12.77 3.82
CA SER A 46 9.47 12.07 4.26
C SER A 46 8.40 12.22 3.15
N ASN A 47 7.56 11.24 2.83
CA ASN A 47 6.28 11.13 3.53
C ASN A 47 5.83 9.67 3.69
N ASP A 48 6.07 9.19 4.88
CA ASP A 48 5.51 8.00 5.50
C ASP A 48 4.03 8.28 5.82
N ASN A 49 3.12 7.91 4.92
CA ASN A 49 1.70 7.80 5.22
C ASN A 49 1.34 6.30 5.22
N GLN A 50 1.64 5.67 6.34
CA GLN A 50 1.02 4.41 6.72
C GLN A 50 -0.51 4.61 6.78
N GLN A 51 -1.23 3.85 5.96
CA GLN A 51 -2.53 3.34 6.38
C GLN A 51 -2.63 1.86 6.02
N THR A 52 -2.11 1.08 6.96
CA THR A 52 -2.50 -0.26 7.37
C THR A 52 -3.93 -0.64 6.98
N GLN A 53 -4.10 -1.74 6.23
CA GLN A 53 -4.92 -2.94 6.50
C GLN A 53 -4.48 -3.99 5.43
N ASN A 54 -3.87 -5.14 5.70
CA ASN A 54 -4.10 -6.10 6.76
C ASN A 54 -2.80 -6.87 7.05
N GLU A 55 -2.38 -6.86 8.30
CA GLU A 55 -1.62 -7.98 8.89
C GLU A 55 -2.54 -9.21 8.91
N ASN A 56 -2.61 -9.96 7.81
CA ASN A 56 -3.10 -11.33 7.83
C ASN A 56 -1.90 -12.26 7.94
N ASP A 57 -1.43 -12.39 9.17
CA ASP A 57 -0.44 -13.37 9.57
C ASP A 57 -1.02 -14.79 9.40
N ARG A 58 -0.56 -15.47 8.34
CA ARG A 58 -0.30 -16.93 8.25
C ARG A 58 0.26 -17.25 6.87
N THR A 59 1.58 -17.47 6.84
CA THR A 59 2.46 -17.80 5.70
C THR A 59 2.92 -16.59 4.89
N SER A 60 4.21 -16.55 4.58
CA SER A 60 4.93 -15.46 3.93
C SER A 60 4.61 -15.35 2.44
N GLU A 61 3.32 -15.26 2.09
CA GLU A 61 2.87 -15.11 0.72
C GLU A 61 2.49 -13.65 0.47
N LEU A 62 3.22 -13.01 -0.45
CA LEU A 62 2.88 -11.68 -0.98
C LEU A 62 1.43 -11.69 -1.47
N SER A 63 0.69 -10.60 -1.28
CA SER A 63 -0.64 -10.48 -1.88
C SER A 63 -0.57 -10.55 -3.41
N ALA A 64 -1.65 -10.89 -4.08
CA ALA A 64 -1.64 -11.09 -5.54
C ALA A 64 -1.13 -9.85 -6.30
N ASP A 65 -1.56 -8.66 -5.89
CA ASP A 65 -1.07 -7.39 -6.42
C ASP A 65 0.44 -7.20 -6.19
N GLN A 66 0.93 -7.55 -5.00
CA GLN A 66 2.35 -7.48 -4.68
C GLN A 66 3.19 -8.49 -5.46
N GLN A 67 2.67 -9.68 -5.74
CA GLN A 67 3.33 -10.67 -6.59
C GLN A 67 3.49 -10.15 -8.02
N PHE A 68 2.40 -9.65 -8.61
CA PHE A 68 2.44 -9.06 -9.94
C PHE A 68 3.33 -7.82 -9.99
N TYR A 69 3.30 -6.98 -8.96
CA TYR A 69 4.20 -5.84 -8.88
C TYR A 69 5.67 -6.25 -8.84
N ALA A 70 6.01 -7.26 -8.03
CA ALA A 70 7.38 -7.78 -7.95
C ALA A 70 7.87 -8.36 -9.29
N LEU A 71 7.00 -9.07 -10.01
CA LEU A 71 7.28 -9.54 -11.37
C LEU A 71 7.49 -8.36 -12.32
N GLY A 72 6.59 -7.38 -12.29
CA GLY A 72 6.69 -6.18 -13.12
C GLY A 72 7.98 -5.40 -12.89
N VAL A 73 8.42 -5.24 -11.64
CA VAL A 73 9.70 -4.61 -11.28
C VAL A 73 10.87 -5.41 -11.84
N LYS A 74 10.90 -6.73 -11.63
CA LYS A 74 11.95 -7.60 -12.16
C LYS A 74 12.03 -7.53 -13.68
N ASP A 75 10.89 -7.57 -14.37
CA ASP A 75 10.84 -7.51 -15.82
C ASP A 75 11.23 -6.10 -16.33
N PHE A 76 10.94 -5.05 -15.57
CA PHE A 76 11.38 -3.69 -15.87
C PHE A 76 12.91 -3.56 -15.79
N GLU A 77 13.52 -4.14 -14.76
CA GLU A 77 14.99 -4.22 -14.62
C GLU A 77 15.62 -5.00 -15.78
N ASN A 78 14.94 -6.05 -16.25
CA ASN A 78 15.34 -6.84 -17.43
C ASN A 78 15.04 -6.13 -18.76
N LYS A 79 14.44 -4.93 -18.73
CA LYS A 79 14.00 -4.14 -19.90
C LYS A 79 12.93 -4.84 -20.75
N GLU A 80 12.21 -5.80 -20.16
CA GLU A 80 11.08 -6.50 -20.78
C GLU A 80 9.79 -5.70 -20.58
N TYR A 81 9.76 -4.48 -21.12
CA TYR A 81 8.73 -3.49 -20.78
C TYR A 81 7.30 -3.93 -21.15
N GLU A 82 7.08 -4.70 -22.22
CA GLU A 82 5.75 -5.28 -22.50
C GLU A 82 5.24 -6.16 -21.37
N LYS A 83 6.10 -6.98 -20.78
CA LYS A 83 5.73 -7.84 -19.65
C LYS A 83 5.47 -7.01 -18.41
N THR A 84 6.32 -6.01 -18.15
CA THR A 84 6.08 -5.03 -17.07
C THR A 84 4.70 -4.41 -17.16
N VAL A 85 4.29 -3.95 -18.35
CA VAL A 85 2.96 -3.35 -18.54
C VAL A 85 1.84 -4.35 -18.24
N SER A 86 2.00 -5.61 -18.68
CA SER A 86 1.04 -6.68 -18.43
C SER A 86 0.91 -7.00 -16.94
N ASP A 87 2.04 -7.20 -16.25
CA ASP A 87 2.04 -7.54 -14.83
C ASP A 87 1.51 -6.39 -13.97
N LEU A 88 1.89 -5.16 -14.28
CA LEU A 88 1.35 -4.00 -13.56
C LEU A 88 -0.14 -3.78 -13.83
N ALA A 89 -0.65 -4.15 -15.01
CA ALA A 89 -2.09 -4.14 -15.24
C ALA A 89 -2.81 -5.14 -14.32
N GLN A 90 -2.23 -6.32 -14.09
CA GLN A 90 -2.77 -7.29 -13.12
C GLN A 90 -2.68 -6.76 -11.68
N ALA A 91 -1.56 -6.12 -11.31
CA ALA A 91 -1.39 -5.50 -10.00
C ALA A 91 -2.45 -4.41 -9.74
N ILE A 92 -2.67 -3.51 -10.72
CA ILE A 92 -3.70 -2.47 -10.65
C ILE A 92 -5.11 -3.06 -10.57
N ALA A 93 -5.40 -4.10 -11.36
CA ALA A 93 -6.70 -4.76 -11.34
C ALA A 93 -6.98 -5.42 -9.97
N SER A 94 -5.96 -5.95 -9.32
CA SER A 94 -6.06 -6.55 -7.99
C SER A 94 -6.13 -5.49 -6.88
N ASN A 95 -5.37 -4.40 -7.00
CA ASN A 95 -5.34 -3.31 -6.02
C ASN A 95 -5.13 -1.96 -6.71
N PRO A 96 -6.22 -1.23 -7.04
CA PRO A 96 -6.13 0.00 -7.81
C PRO A 96 -5.69 1.22 -6.99
N SER A 97 -5.57 1.14 -5.66
CA SER A 97 -5.23 2.31 -4.84
C SER A 97 -3.73 2.57 -4.73
N VAL A 98 -2.88 1.72 -5.33
CA VAL A 98 -1.43 1.81 -5.20
C VAL A 98 -0.83 2.65 -6.32
N ILE A 99 -0.44 3.89 -5.99
CA ILE A 99 0.12 4.86 -6.93
C ILE A 99 1.37 4.35 -7.65
N ASN A 100 2.22 3.56 -6.96
CA ASN A 100 3.46 3.02 -7.53
C ASN A 100 3.22 2.14 -8.77
N TYR A 101 2.05 1.51 -8.90
CA TYR A 101 1.78 0.65 -10.05
C TYR A 101 1.55 1.48 -11.31
N TYR A 102 0.83 2.61 -11.18
CA TYR A 102 0.60 3.54 -12.28
C TYR A 102 1.89 4.23 -12.71
N THR A 103 2.73 4.64 -11.75
CA THR A 103 4.00 5.31 -12.07
C THR A 103 4.94 4.38 -12.84
N LEU A 104 5.13 3.14 -12.40
CA LEU A 104 6.01 2.19 -13.08
C LEU A 104 5.43 1.73 -14.42
N LYS A 105 4.10 1.53 -14.52
CA LYS A 105 3.44 1.17 -15.77
C LYS A 105 3.58 2.27 -16.81
N SER A 106 3.33 3.52 -16.41
CA SER A 106 3.50 4.67 -17.30
C SER A 106 4.95 4.81 -17.79
N GLU A 107 5.92 4.52 -16.93
CA GLU A 107 7.33 4.58 -17.30
C GLU A 107 7.71 3.49 -18.30
N ALA A 108 7.24 2.26 -18.10
CA ALA A 108 7.38 1.18 -19.08
C ALA A 108 6.72 1.54 -20.42
N GLU A 109 5.52 2.13 -20.40
CA GLU A 109 4.82 2.59 -21.61
C GLU A 109 5.60 3.68 -22.35
N VAL A 110 6.21 4.64 -21.63
CA VAL A 110 7.10 5.66 -22.23
C VAL A 110 8.32 5.02 -22.89
N LEU A 111 8.94 4.03 -22.24
CA LEU A 111 10.11 3.33 -22.78
C LEU A 111 9.77 2.49 -24.02
N LEU A 112 8.51 2.07 -24.15
CA LEU A 112 7.96 1.45 -25.36
C LEU A 112 7.54 2.44 -26.45
N GLY A 113 7.65 3.74 -26.19
CA GLY A 113 7.18 4.79 -27.10
C GLY A 113 5.65 4.94 -27.12
N ARG A 114 4.92 4.25 -26.23
CA ARG A 114 3.45 4.29 -26.09
C ARG A 114 3.03 5.45 -25.20
N LYS A 115 3.38 6.66 -25.63
CA LYS A 115 3.23 7.83 -24.76
C LYS A 115 1.77 8.20 -24.46
N ASP A 116 0.83 7.94 -25.37
CA ASP A 116 -0.60 8.14 -25.13
C ASP A 116 -1.13 7.20 -24.04
N ASP A 117 -0.69 5.94 -24.06
CA ASP A 117 -1.02 4.96 -23.02
C ASP A 117 -0.45 5.39 -21.66
N ALA A 118 0.81 5.87 -21.64
CA ALA A 118 1.44 6.40 -20.43
C ALA A 118 0.66 7.58 -19.82
N LYS A 119 0.19 8.50 -20.67
CA LYS A 119 -0.66 9.61 -20.25
C LYS A 119 -1.95 9.10 -19.63
N ALA A 120 -2.64 8.18 -20.29
CA ALA A 120 -3.89 7.59 -19.78
C ALA A 120 -3.67 6.85 -18.44
N THR A 121 -2.55 6.14 -18.28
CA THR A 121 -2.17 5.47 -17.03
C THR A 121 -1.96 6.48 -15.90
N LEU A 122 -1.25 7.58 -16.14
CA LEU A 122 -1.03 8.63 -15.14
C LEU A 122 -2.34 9.33 -14.75
N GLU A 123 -3.19 9.65 -15.73
CA GLU A 123 -4.52 10.22 -15.49
C GLU A 123 -5.43 9.26 -14.71
N ALA A 124 -5.33 7.95 -14.93
CA ALA A 124 -6.03 6.96 -14.13
C ALA A 124 -5.54 6.96 -12.67
N GLY A 125 -4.22 7.06 -12.44
CA GLY A 125 -3.67 7.22 -11.09
C GLY A 125 -4.16 8.49 -10.39
N LEU A 126 -4.25 9.61 -11.12
CA LEU A 126 -4.76 10.88 -10.58
C LEU A 126 -6.26 10.84 -10.25
N LYS A 127 -7.03 9.89 -10.81
CA LYS A 127 -8.42 9.67 -10.35
C LYS A 127 -8.48 9.03 -8.96
N ILE A 128 -7.42 8.34 -8.55
CA ILE A 128 -7.28 7.72 -7.22
C ILE A 128 -6.79 8.76 -6.22
N ASP A 129 -5.74 9.50 -6.57
CA ASP A 129 -5.17 10.58 -5.77
C ASP A 129 -4.99 11.83 -6.65
N PRO A 130 -6.00 12.73 -6.71
CA PRO A 130 -5.98 13.91 -7.56
C PRO A 130 -4.85 14.89 -7.26
N ASP A 131 -4.42 14.96 -6.00
CA ASP A 131 -3.41 15.90 -5.52
C ASP A 131 -2.01 15.26 -5.47
N ASN A 132 -1.83 14.08 -6.09
CA ASN A 132 -0.55 13.39 -6.10
C ASN A 132 0.50 14.16 -6.91
N GLU A 133 1.43 14.81 -6.21
CA GLU A 133 2.48 15.62 -6.84
C GLU A 133 3.36 14.80 -7.78
N LEU A 134 3.65 13.53 -7.46
CA LEU A 134 4.50 12.66 -8.28
C LEU A 134 3.84 12.34 -9.63
N LEU A 135 2.57 11.96 -9.62
CA LEU A 135 1.82 11.68 -10.86
C LEU A 135 1.67 12.95 -11.72
N ASN A 136 1.34 14.08 -11.10
CA ASN A 136 1.25 15.36 -11.79
C ASN A 136 2.60 15.76 -12.41
N SER A 137 3.70 15.58 -11.69
CA SER A 137 5.06 15.85 -12.20
C SER A 137 5.43 14.96 -13.38
N LYS A 138 5.16 13.63 -13.27
CA LYS A 138 5.39 12.69 -14.38
C LYS A 138 4.53 13.02 -15.60
N LEU A 139 3.27 13.42 -15.40
CA LEU A 139 2.37 13.81 -16.48
C LEU A 139 2.82 15.11 -17.18
N ASN A 140 3.20 16.13 -16.41
CA ASN A 140 3.73 17.38 -16.95
C ASN A 140 5.03 17.15 -17.74
N SER A 141 5.96 16.38 -17.17
CA SER A 141 7.20 15.98 -17.86
C SER A 141 6.92 15.23 -19.15
N LEU A 142 5.94 14.32 -19.14
CA LEU A 142 5.52 13.59 -20.32
C LEU A 142 4.99 14.55 -21.40
N ILE A 143 4.08 15.47 -21.04
CA ILE A 143 3.44 16.44 -21.94
C ILE A 143 4.46 17.42 -22.54
N SER A 144 5.31 18.06 -21.72
CA SER A 144 6.31 19.01 -22.21
C SER A 144 7.24 18.39 -23.25
N ASN A 145 7.61 17.12 -23.07
CA ASN A 145 8.46 16.40 -24.02
C ASN A 145 7.76 16.04 -25.36
N PHE A 146 6.45 16.20 -25.47
CA PHE A 146 5.74 16.08 -26.76
C PHE A 146 5.76 17.38 -27.54
N ASP A 147 5.58 18.52 -26.87
CA ASP A 147 5.43 19.82 -27.53
C ASP A 147 6.72 20.26 -28.24
N ASP A 148 7.88 19.83 -27.76
CA ASP A 148 9.19 20.17 -28.34
C ASP A 148 9.54 19.41 -29.64
N LYS A 149 8.74 18.40 -30.05
CA LYS A 149 9.06 17.50 -31.18
C LYS A 149 8.11 17.59 -32.39
N ASN A 150 7.15 18.52 -32.38
CA ASN A 150 6.26 18.82 -33.50
C ASN A 150 6.57 20.19 -34.11
#